data_AF-A0A093X7H2-F1
#
_entry.id   AF-A0A093X7H2-F1
#
_cell.length_a   1.000
_cell.length_b   1.000
_cell.length_c   1.000
_cell.angle_alpha   90.00
_cell.angle_beta   90.00
_cell.angle_gamma   90.00
#
_symmetry.space_group_name_H-M   'P 1'
#
loop_
_entity.id
_entity.type
_entity.pdbx_description
1 polymer ?
#
loop_
_entity_poly.entity_id
_entity_poly.type
_entity_poly.pdbx_seq_one_letter_code
_entity_poly.pdbx_strand_id
1 'polypeptide(L)'
;MPYEYPGVNIDLHCYSNDGPTYPIGAHTNCWGAESQLLPVREVFMMVLMDQLSDKVDWHKKVFNEEIVAKWRKEALEQPEDKLFSQIVEGDAADKISKPRARFITENTFDHCIRELRWKAAHFERTGLVPTLDSAGNSIVKSDTVVTPELQKELRAAFDQLQADQASNVDWHPGSDEKVQDLVHPSMYPLVYGKSNFFQEEVVGVSDAIEKWAGKGKTLAEAHKTGRPERDMSYGIGGSAIPSEYWSDKYQWLPANLAFQEDGTVKFTSYINNLHPTKYPGIYRTIEKLIDTAVP
;
A
#
# COMPACT_ATOMS: atom_id res chain seq x y z
N MET A 1 22.92 7.22 22.39
CA MET A 1 21.74 7.60 23.20
C MET A 1 20.73 6.49 23.06
N PRO A 2 19.90 6.21 24.08
CA PRO A 2 18.79 5.27 23.94
C PRO A 2 17.86 5.72 22.81
N TYR A 3 17.24 4.78 22.09
CA TYR A 3 16.20 5.08 21.10
C TYR A 3 15.00 5.72 21.80
N GLU A 4 14.37 6.73 21.19
CA GLU A 4 13.22 7.43 21.76
C GLU A 4 11.95 7.10 20.97
N TYR A 5 10.94 6.50 21.61
CA TYR A 5 9.76 6.02 20.89
C TYR A 5 8.53 6.92 21.12
N PRO A 6 7.77 7.27 20.05
CA PRO A 6 6.52 8.01 20.16
C PRO A 6 5.51 7.30 21.06
N GLY A 7 4.98 8.04 22.04
CA GLY A 7 4.05 7.54 23.04
C GLY A 7 4.71 6.84 24.22
N VAL A 8 6.04 6.71 24.24
CA VAL A 8 6.82 6.16 25.36
C VAL A 8 7.67 7.23 26.03
N ASN A 9 8.68 7.74 25.32
CA ASN A 9 9.65 8.72 25.84
C ASN A 9 9.43 10.12 25.27
N ILE A 10 8.90 10.17 24.05
CA ILE A 10 8.56 11.39 23.32
C ILE A 10 7.05 11.38 23.03
N ASP A 11 6.50 12.55 22.72
CA ASP A 11 5.07 12.71 22.49
C ASP A 11 4.57 11.71 21.44
N LEU A 12 3.39 11.12 21.65
CA LEU A 12 2.75 10.23 20.68
C LEU A 12 2.61 10.87 19.30
N HIS A 13 2.38 12.18 19.25
CA HIS A 13 2.26 12.97 18.03
C HIS A 13 3.59 13.63 17.65
N CYS A 14 4.73 13.14 18.16
CA CYS A 14 6.03 13.69 17.83
C CYS A 14 6.26 13.59 16.32
N TYR A 15 6.47 14.75 15.71
CA TYR A 15 6.87 14.92 14.31
C TYR A 15 8.08 15.84 14.29
N SER A 16 9.28 15.25 14.37
CA SER A 16 10.53 16.01 14.32
C SER A 16 11.09 16.00 12.89
N ASN A 17 11.49 17.17 12.40
CA ASN A 17 12.29 17.30 11.17
C ASN A 17 13.78 17.10 11.43
N ASP A 18 14.20 17.07 12.71
CA ASP A 18 15.58 16.93 13.12
C ASP A 18 15.77 15.58 13.86
N GLY A 19 16.68 14.74 13.38
CA GLY A 19 17.02 13.45 14.01
C GLY A 19 16.31 12.22 13.40
N PRO A 20 16.22 11.09 14.13
CA PRO A 20 15.54 9.89 13.67
C PRO A 20 14.05 10.16 13.46
N THR A 21 13.59 10.10 12.21
CA THR A 21 12.18 10.31 11.86
C THR A 21 11.41 9.00 12.01
N TYR A 22 10.27 9.04 12.71
CA TYR A 22 9.27 7.97 12.66
C TYR A 22 8.33 8.27 11.50
N PRO A 23 8.45 7.58 10.35
CA PRO A 23 7.62 7.89 9.19
C PRO A 23 6.15 7.63 9.54
N ILE A 24 5.31 8.64 9.33
CA ILE A 24 3.86 8.50 9.51
C ILE A 24 3.24 8.34 8.13
N GLY A 25 2.62 7.17 7.89
CA GLY A 25 2.00 6.85 6.61
C GLY A 25 0.73 7.66 6.30
N ALA A 26 0.12 8.27 7.32
CA ALA A 26 -0.92 9.27 7.18
C ALA A 26 -0.24 10.64 7.25
N HIS A 27 -0.06 11.34 6.14
CA HIS A 27 0.51 12.68 6.15
C HIS A 27 -0.30 13.60 5.25
N THR A 28 -0.66 14.77 5.75
CA THR A 28 -1.46 15.76 5.00
C THR A 28 -0.64 16.53 3.97
N ASN A 29 0.70 16.46 4.04
CA ASN A 29 1.60 17.21 3.15
C ASN A 29 2.98 16.55 2.96
N CYS A 30 3.11 15.47 2.19
CA CYS A 30 4.40 14.79 2.03
C CYS A 30 5.48 15.75 1.46
N TRP A 31 6.39 16.25 2.30
CA TRP A 31 7.47 17.14 1.87
C TRP A 31 8.31 16.42 0.81
N GLY A 32 8.39 16.98 -0.39
CA GLY A 32 9.10 16.38 -1.53
C GLY A 32 8.22 15.52 -2.45
N ALA A 33 6.95 15.29 -2.09
CA ALA A 33 5.94 14.76 -3.00
C ALA A 33 5.34 15.89 -3.87
N GLU A 34 6.20 16.75 -4.42
CA GLU A 34 5.80 17.72 -5.42
C GLU A 34 5.64 16.98 -6.76
N SER A 35 4.41 16.58 -7.07
CA SER A 35 4.08 16.16 -8.43
C SER A 35 3.63 17.37 -9.23
N GLN A 36 3.99 17.42 -10.51
CA GLN A 36 3.30 18.31 -11.43
C GLN A 36 1.80 17.95 -11.43
N LEU A 37 0.95 18.97 -11.44
CA LEU A 37 -0.49 18.78 -11.55
C LEU A 37 -0.80 18.05 -12.86
N LEU A 38 -1.49 16.92 -12.76
CA LEU A 38 -1.93 16.18 -13.94
C LEU A 38 -3.22 16.81 -14.48
N PRO A 39 -3.28 17.19 -15.76
CA PRO A 39 -4.52 17.58 -16.41
C PRO A 39 -5.55 16.45 -16.30
N VAL A 40 -6.81 16.78 -16.00
CA VAL A 40 -7.91 15.79 -15.92
C VAL A 40 -7.94 14.89 -17.17
N ARG A 41 -7.70 15.45 -18.36
CA ARG A 41 -7.62 14.70 -19.61
C ARG A 41 -6.53 13.63 -19.60
N GLU A 42 -5.34 13.93 -19.06
CA GLU A 42 -4.25 12.96 -18.96
C GLU A 42 -4.64 11.81 -18.02
N VAL A 43 -5.31 12.11 -16.90
CA VAL A 43 -5.83 11.06 -16.01
C VAL A 43 -6.83 10.14 -16.72
N PHE A 44 -7.75 10.71 -17.52
CA PHE A 44 -8.66 9.91 -18.36
C PHE A 44 -7.91 9.03 -19.36
N MET A 45 -6.86 9.54 -20.00
CA MET A 45 -6.04 8.79 -20.93
C MET A 45 -5.29 7.64 -20.23
N MET A 46 -4.73 7.89 -19.05
CA MET A 46 -4.04 6.87 -18.26
C MET A 46 -5.00 5.76 -17.83
N VAL A 47 -6.18 6.11 -17.30
CA VAL A 47 -7.21 5.12 -16.91
C VAL A 47 -7.67 4.29 -18.10
N LEU A 48 -7.85 4.91 -19.28
CA LEU A 48 -8.19 4.18 -20.50
C LEU A 48 -7.07 3.19 -20.87
N MET A 49 -5.80 3.62 -20.86
CA MET A 49 -4.67 2.74 -21.17
C MET A 49 -4.52 1.61 -20.15
N ASP A 50 -4.78 1.88 -18.88
CA ASP A 50 -4.77 0.88 -17.81
C ASP A 50 -5.82 -0.22 -18.08
N GLN A 51 -7.05 0.17 -18.39
CA GLN A 51 -8.14 -0.75 -18.74
C GLN A 51 -7.89 -1.55 -20.03
N LEU A 52 -7.28 -0.92 -21.04
CA LEU A 52 -6.92 -1.60 -22.28
C LEU A 52 -5.79 -2.60 -22.06
N SER A 53 -4.82 -2.27 -21.21
CA SER A 53 -3.69 -3.15 -20.87
C SER A 53 -4.05 -4.30 -19.92
N ASP A 54 -5.23 -4.28 -19.28
CA ASP A 54 -5.77 -5.43 -18.53
C ASP A 54 -6.40 -6.51 -19.42
N LYS A 55 -6.62 -6.22 -20.71
CA LYS A 55 -7.20 -7.21 -21.63
C LYS A 55 -6.17 -8.30 -21.94
N VAL A 56 -6.60 -9.55 -21.91
CA VAL A 56 -5.76 -10.69 -22.35
C VAL A 56 -5.21 -10.41 -23.75
N ASP A 57 -3.91 -10.64 -23.95
CA ASP A 57 -3.18 -10.38 -25.20
C ASP A 57 -3.27 -8.92 -25.72
N TRP A 58 -3.48 -7.93 -24.85
CA TRP A 58 -3.56 -6.51 -25.26
C TRP A 58 -2.37 -6.07 -26.13
N HIS A 59 -1.16 -6.53 -25.79
CA HIS A 59 0.10 -6.20 -26.47
C HIS A 59 0.12 -6.65 -27.94
N LYS A 60 -0.63 -7.71 -28.30
CA LYS A 60 -0.84 -8.12 -29.70
C LYS A 60 -2.02 -7.39 -30.31
N LYS A 61 -3.12 -7.27 -29.56
CA LYS A 61 -4.39 -6.70 -30.01
C LYS A 61 -4.29 -5.22 -30.37
N VAL A 62 -3.39 -4.46 -29.75
CA VAL A 62 -3.14 -3.04 -30.04
C VAL A 62 -2.62 -2.78 -31.46
N PHE A 63 -2.10 -3.81 -32.14
CA PHE A 63 -1.67 -3.74 -33.55
C PHE A 63 -2.73 -4.24 -34.54
N ASN A 64 -3.86 -4.77 -34.06
CA ASN A 64 -4.96 -5.19 -34.91
C ASN A 64 -5.96 -4.03 -35.07
N GLU A 65 -6.01 -3.44 -36.27
CA GLU A 65 -6.84 -2.26 -36.55
C GLU A 65 -8.35 -2.53 -36.40
N GLU A 66 -8.84 -3.75 -36.63
CA GLU A 66 -10.25 -4.08 -36.40
C GLU A 66 -10.60 -4.08 -34.91
N ILE A 67 -9.67 -4.53 -34.07
CA ILE A 67 -9.82 -4.51 -32.62
C ILE A 67 -9.71 -3.09 -32.09
N VAL A 68 -8.71 -2.33 -32.56
CA VAL A 68 -8.53 -0.92 -32.20
C VAL A 68 -9.76 -0.09 -32.60
N ALA A 69 -10.38 -0.36 -33.75
CA ALA A 69 -11.62 0.30 -34.17
C ALA A 69 -12.79 0.03 -33.20
N LYS A 70 -12.89 -1.19 -32.65
CA LYS A 70 -13.89 -1.53 -31.62
C LYS A 70 -13.61 -0.80 -30.31
N TRP A 71 -12.36 -0.84 -29.84
CA TRP A 71 -11.95 -0.10 -28.63
C TRP A 71 -12.17 1.40 -28.77
N ARG A 72 -11.95 1.96 -29.97
CA ARG A 72 -12.22 3.37 -30.27
C ARG A 72 -13.69 3.68 -30.07
N LYS A 73 -14.58 2.88 -30.66
CA LYS A 73 -16.02 3.06 -30.51
C LYS A 73 -16.44 3.03 -29.04
N GLU A 74 -15.99 2.01 -28.30
CA GLU A 74 -16.27 1.87 -26.86
C GLU A 74 -15.77 3.09 -26.07
N ALA A 75 -14.53 3.53 -26.30
CA ALA A 75 -13.91 4.63 -25.57
C ALA A 75 -14.56 6.00 -25.87
N LEU A 76 -15.07 6.21 -27.10
CA LEU A 76 -15.78 7.43 -27.47
C LEU A 76 -17.23 7.45 -27.00
N GLU A 77 -17.82 6.29 -26.70
CA GLU A 77 -19.20 6.18 -26.22
C GLU A 77 -19.28 6.10 -24.68
N GLN A 78 -18.20 5.74 -23.99
CA GLN A 78 -18.21 5.52 -22.55
C GLN A 78 -18.65 6.76 -21.74
N PRO A 79 -19.43 6.60 -20.67
CA PRO A 79 -19.77 7.70 -19.76
C PRO A 79 -18.52 8.23 -19.04
N GLU A 80 -18.38 9.55 -18.95
CA GLU A 80 -17.22 10.21 -18.32
C GLU A 80 -17.56 10.87 -16.98
N ASP A 81 -18.84 10.94 -16.60
CA ASP A 81 -19.27 11.72 -15.42
C ASP A 81 -18.79 11.11 -14.10
N LYS A 82 -18.90 9.78 -13.95
CA LYS A 82 -18.46 9.08 -12.74
C LYS A 82 -16.97 9.28 -12.49
N LEU A 83 -16.15 9.08 -13.52
CA LEU A 83 -14.70 9.25 -13.40
C LEU A 83 -14.31 10.71 -13.18
N PHE A 84 -15.01 11.66 -13.83
CA PHE A 84 -14.79 13.09 -13.58
C PHE A 84 -15.07 13.46 -12.12
N SER A 85 -16.21 13.02 -11.57
CA SER A 85 -16.54 13.23 -10.15
C SER A 85 -15.45 12.65 -9.25
N GLN A 86 -14.99 11.42 -9.50
CA GLN A 86 -13.94 10.79 -8.70
C GLN A 86 -12.59 11.52 -8.74
N ILE A 87 -12.22 12.10 -9.88
CA ILE A 87 -10.93 12.81 -10.03
C ILE A 87 -10.98 14.20 -9.39
N VAL A 88 -12.14 14.86 -9.43
CA VAL A 88 -12.29 16.28 -9.08
C VAL A 88 -12.95 16.48 -7.71
N GLU A 89 -13.38 15.40 -7.03
CA GLU A 89 -13.89 15.46 -5.66
C GLU A 89 -12.78 15.88 -4.67
N GLY A 90 -12.81 17.18 -4.34
CA GLY A 90 -12.28 17.75 -3.10
C GLY A 90 -13.43 18.17 -2.17
N ASP A 91 -13.09 18.62 -0.96
CA ASP A 91 -14.07 19.01 0.06
C ASP A 91 -15.19 19.92 -0.48
N ALA A 92 -16.41 19.68 0.00
CA ALA A 92 -17.72 20.07 -0.54
C ALA A 92 -17.98 21.57 -0.85
N ALA A 93 -16.99 22.45 -0.71
CA ALA A 93 -17.11 23.89 -0.89
C ALA A 93 -17.16 24.34 -2.36
N ASP A 94 -16.48 23.64 -3.29
CA ASP A 94 -16.39 24.07 -4.69
C ASP A 94 -16.78 22.95 -5.68
N LYS A 95 -18.06 22.92 -6.08
CA LYS A 95 -18.51 22.03 -7.16
C LYS A 95 -17.94 22.50 -8.50
N ILE A 96 -16.82 21.92 -8.92
CA ILE A 96 -16.24 22.16 -10.25
C ILE A 96 -17.17 21.53 -11.29
N SER A 97 -17.76 22.38 -12.14
CA SER A 97 -18.62 21.91 -13.23
C SER A 97 -17.79 21.21 -14.30
N LYS A 98 -18.27 20.05 -14.76
CA LYS A 98 -17.64 19.32 -15.84
C LYS A 98 -17.68 20.14 -17.14
N PRO A 99 -16.54 20.28 -17.85
CA PRO A 99 -16.53 20.86 -19.18
C PRO A 99 -17.49 20.14 -20.13
N ARG A 100 -18.09 20.88 -21.08
CA ARG A 100 -18.95 20.29 -22.12
C ARG A 100 -18.17 19.41 -23.10
N ALA A 101 -16.87 19.68 -23.27
CA ALA A 101 -16.01 18.89 -24.14
C ALA A 101 -15.69 17.54 -23.48
N ARG A 102 -15.70 16.47 -24.29
CA ARG A 102 -15.28 15.14 -23.85
C ARG A 102 -13.78 15.12 -23.52
N PHE A 103 -13.40 14.29 -22.56
CA PHE A 103 -12.00 14.04 -22.23
C PHE A 103 -11.38 13.03 -23.18
N ILE A 104 -12.11 11.96 -23.52
CA ILE A 104 -11.73 11.01 -24.55
C ILE A 104 -12.35 11.45 -25.88
N THR A 105 -11.49 11.98 -26.74
CA THR A 105 -11.72 12.35 -28.14
C THR A 105 -10.95 11.42 -29.07
N GLU A 106 -11.20 11.51 -30.38
CA GLU A 106 -10.44 10.77 -31.40
C GLU A 106 -8.92 10.97 -31.24
N ASN A 107 -8.48 12.22 -31.11
CA ASN A 107 -7.06 12.54 -31.00
C ASN A 107 -6.44 12.01 -29.71
N THR A 108 -7.12 12.11 -28.57
CA THR A 108 -6.59 11.55 -27.31
C THR A 108 -6.53 10.02 -27.36
N PHE A 109 -7.51 9.38 -28.00
CA PHE A 109 -7.50 7.94 -28.21
C PHE A 109 -6.32 7.51 -29.10
N ASP A 110 -6.04 8.25 -30.18
CA ASP A 110 -4.88 7.99 -31.05
C ASP A 110 -3.56 8.06 -30.28
N HIS A 111 -3.45 9.02 -29.35
CA HIS A 111 -2.31 9.13 -28.45
C HIS A 111 -2.21 7.90 -27.52
N CYS A 112 -3.32 7.49 -26.88
CA CYS A 112 -3.36 6.29 -26.04
C CYS A 112 -2.90 5.04 -26.80
N ILE A 113 -3.39 4.83 -28.03
CA ILE A 113 -3.00 3.67 -28.84
C ILE A 113 -1.53 3.73 -29.23
N ARG A 114 -1.01 4.91 -29.59
CA ARG A 114 0.42 5.06 -29.90
C ARG A 114 1.30 4.73 -28.70
N GLU A 115 0.93 5.18 -27.50
CA GLU A 115 1.65 4.85 -26.27
C GLU A 115 1.55 3.37 -25.94
N LEU A 116 0.36 2.76 -26.03
CA LEU A 116 0.18 1.32 -25.81
C LEU A 116 1.00 0.47 -26.79
N ARG A 117 1.11 0.87 -28.06
CA ARG A 117 1.98 0.18 -29.03
C ARG A 117 3.45 0.24 -28.63
N TRP A 118 3.90 1.35 -28.06
CA TRP A 118 5.26 1.46 -27.52
C TRP A 118 5.43 0.60 -26.26
N LYS A 119 4.46 0.65 -25.33
CA LYS A 119 4.45 -0.17 -24.11
C LYS A 119 4.41 -1.67 -24.42
N ALA A 120 3.77 -2.08 -25.51
CA ALA A 120 3.71 -3.49 -25.93
C ALA A 120 5.11 -4.07 -26.17
N ALA A 121 6.01 -3.33 -26.83
CA ALA A 121 7.39 -3.77 -27.04
C ALA A 121 8.19 -3.86 -25.73
N HIS A 122 7.94 -2.96 -24.77
CA HIS A 122 8.53 -3.06 -23.44
C HIS A 122 8.02 -4.30 -22.71
N PHE A 123 6.70 -4.50 -22.69
CA PHE A 123 6.04 -5.65 -22.07
C PHE A 123 6.51 -6.99 -22.64
N GLU A 124 6.66 -7.13 -23.96
CA GLU A 124 7.16 -8.36 -24.57
C GLU A 124 8.57 -8.73 -24.09
N ARG A 125 9.39 -7.73 -23.75
CA ARG A 125 10.76 -7.92 -23.27
C ARG A 125 10.83 -8.17 -21.77
N THR A 126 9.98 -7.53 -20.96
CA THR A 126 10.13 -7.49 -19.50
C THR A 126 9.01 -8.19 -18.75
N GLY A 127 7.85 -8.41 -19.38
CA GLY A 127 6.63 -8.83 -18.70
C GLY A 127 6.00 -7.73 -17.82
N LEU A 128 6.52 -6.50 -17.87
CA LEU A 128 6.09 -5.37 -17.04
C LEU A 128 5.29 -4.36 -17.86
N VAL A 129 4.29 -3.75 -17.23
CA VAL A 129 3.51 -2.65 -17.79
C VAL A 129 3.60 -1.44 -16.86
N PRO A 130 4.37 -0.41 -17.23
CA PRO A 130 4.25 0.91 -16.62
C PRO A 130 2.84 1.45 -16.87
N THR A 131 2.13 1.75 -15.79
CA THR A 131 0.77 2.28 -15.77
C THR A 131 0.69 3.47 -14.81
N LEU A 132 -0.32 4.31 -14.99
CA LEU A 132 -0.51 5.53 -14.19
C LEU A 132 0.78 6.38 -14.15
N ASP A 133 1.46 6.49 -15.29
CA ASP A 133 2.74 7.18 -15.43
C ASP A 133 2.56 8.69 -15.34
N SER A 134 3.09 9.29 -14.28
CA SER A 134 3.09 10.73 -14.03
C SER A 134 4.52 11.27 -13.99
N ALA A 135 4.66 12.59 -13.92
CA ALA A 135 5.98 13.22 -13.81
C ALA A 135 6.68 12.77 -12.51
N GLY A 136 7.70 11.93 -12.64
CA GLY A 136 8.54 11.45 -11.53
C GLY A 136 7.96 10.26 -10.75
N ASN A 137 6.74 9.81 -11.03
CA ASN A 137 6.13 8.65 -10.37
C ASN A 137 5.47 7.71 -11.38
N SER A 138 5.71 6.41 -11.24
CA SER A 138 5.14 5.36 -12.09
C SER A 138 4.70 4.19 -11.23
N ILE A 139 3.57 3.59 -11.58
CA ILE A 139 3.12 2.32 -11.02
C ILE A 139 3.41 1.24 -12.05
N VAL A 140 4.00 0.13 -11.65
CA VAL A 140 4.31 -0.97 -12.57
C VAL A 140 3.46 -2.18 -12.19
N LYS A 141 2.77 -2.76 -13.17
CA LYS A 141 2.01 -4.00 -12.99
C LYS A 141 2.59 -5.14 -13.83
N SER A 142 2.42 -6.38 -13.37
CA SER A 142 2.79 -7.58 -14.10
C SER A 142 1.99 -8.79 -13.62
N ASP A 143 1.54 -9.60 -14.57
CA ASP A 143 0.88 -10.89 -14.30
C ASP A 143 1.89 -12.06 -14.20
N THR A 144 3.19 -11.78 -14.35
CA THR A 144 4.21 -12.83 -14.55
C THR A 144 5.33 -12.85 -13.53
N VAL A 145 5.58 -11.73 -12.84
CA VAL A 145 6.66 -11.64 -11.85
C VAL A 145 6.43 -12.58 -10.65
N VAL A 146 5.18 -12.76 -10.23
CA VAL A 146 4.82 -13.82 -9.28
C VAL A 146 4.71 -15.14 -10.04
N THR A 147 5.72 -15.98 -9.93
CA THR A 147 5.76 -17.26 -10.67
C THR A 147 4.68 -18.24 -10.17
N PRO A 148 4.27 -19.23 -10.99
CA PRO A 148 3.35 -20.28 -10.56
C PRO A 148 3.84 -21.03 -9.31
N GLU A 149 5.16 -21.21 -9.17
CA GLU A 149 5.78 -21.83 -8.01
C GLU A 149 5.60 -20.96 -6.75
N LEU A 150 5.89 -19.66 -6.83
CA LEU A 150 5.69 -18.73 -5.72
C LEU A 150 4.21 -18.60 -5.36
N GLN A 151 3.32 -18.54 -6.36
CA GLN A 151 1.88 -18.55 -6.12
C GLN A 151 1.43 -19.83 -5.39
N LYS A 152 1.96 -20.99 -5.76
CA LYS A 152 1.68 -22.27 -5.09
C LYS A 152 2.19 -22.27 -3.64
N GLU A 153 3.39 -21.74 -3.40
CA GLU A 153 3.93 -21.58 -2.04
C GLU A 153 3.04 -20.67 -1.18
N LEU A 154 2.58 -19.54 -1.72
CA LEU A 154 1.67 -18.61 -1.04
C LEU A 154 0.32 -19.27 -0.71
N ARG A 155 -0.25 -20.05 -1.63
CA ARG A 155 -1.48 -20.83 -1.37
C ARG A 155 -1.27 -21.88 -0.29
N ALA A 156 -0.16 -22.62 -0.34
CA ALA A 156 0.15 -23.61 0.69
C ALA A 156 0.33 -22.96 2.08
N ALA A 157 0.95 -21.78 2.15
CA ALA A 157 1.06 -20.99 3.37
C ALA A 157 -0.32 -20.56 3.91
N PHE A 158 -1.21 -20.11 3.02
CA PHE A 158 -2.59 -19.77 3.36
C PHE A 158 -3.34 -20.99 3.92
N ASP A 159 -3.32 -22.12 3.20
CA ASP A 159 -4.00 -23.35 3.58
C ASP A 159 -3.49 -23.87 4.93
N GLN A 160 -2.18 -23.78 5.17
CA GLN A 160 -1.57 -24.15 6.45
C GLN A 160 -2.08 -23.29 7.60
N LEU A 161 -2.10 -21.96 7.45
CA LEU A 161 -2.61 -21.05 8.49
C LEU A 161 -4.10 -21.28 8.74
N GLN A 162 -4.88 -21.45 7.68
CA GLN A 162 -6.31 -21.72 7.79
C GLN A 162 -6.58 -23.02 8.56
N ALA A 163 -5.87 -24.11 8.23
CA ALA A 163 -6.01 -25.39 8.92
C ALA A 163 -5.61 -25.30 10.40
N ASP A 164 -4.50 -24.62 10.70
CA ASP A 164 -4.00 -24.46 12.07
C ASP A 164 -4.90 -23.58 12.94
N GLN A 165 -5.67 -22.68 12.33
CA GLN A 165 -6.60 -21.78 13.01
C GLN A 165 -8.05 -22.29 13.01
N ALA A 166 -8.31 -23.48 12.43
CA ALA A 166 -9.68 -24.00 12.24
C ALA A 166 -10.49 -24.16 13.54
N SER A 167 -9.84 -24.32 14.69
CA SER A 167 -10.50 -24.42 15.99
C SER A 167 -11.01 -23.08 16.54
N ASN A 168 -10.50 -21.96 16.04
CA ASN A 168 -10.88 -20.61 16.48
C ASN A 168 -10.69 -19.62 15.31
N VAL A 169 -11.64 -19.65 14.38
CA VAL A 169 -11.60 -18.84 13.17
C VAL A 169 -11.90 -17.38 13.51
N ASP A 170 -11.00 -16.47 13.12
CA ASP A 170 -11.21 -15.03 13.22
C ASP A 170 -11.82 -14.49 11.92
N TRP A 171 -13.10 -14.12 11.99
CA TRP A 171 -13.83 -13.57 10.85
C TRP A 171 -13.75 -12.05 10.86
N HIS A 172 -13.37 -11.48 9.72
CA HIS A 172 -13.27 -10.04 9.58
C HIS A 172 -14.62 -9.37 9.91
N PRO A 173 -14.64 -8.33 10.76
CA PRO A 173 -15.88 -7.66 11.13
C PRO A 173 -16.67 -7.17 9.92
N GLY A 174 -17.98 -7.46 9.89
CA GLY A 174 -18.86 -7.05 8.80
C GLY A 174 -18.70 -7.84 7.49
N SER A 175 -17.98 -8.96 7.50
CA SER A 175 -17.79 -9.80 6.31
C SER A 175 -18.86 -10.88 6.11
N ASP A 176 -19.82 -11.04 7.03
CA ASP A 176 -20.74 -12.19 7.09
C ASP A 176 -20.01 -13.55 7.04
N GLU A 177 -18.89 -13.69 7.76
CA GLU A 177 -18.08 -14.92 7.79
C GLU A 177 -17.53 -15.33 6.41
N LYS A 178 -17.24 -14.35 5.55
CA LYS A 178 -16.67 -14.59 4.19
C LYS A 178 -15.19 -14.29 4.09
N VAL A 179 -14.65 -13.48 5.00
CA VAL A 179 -13.25 -13.05 4.99
C VAL A 179 -12.63 -13.43 6.32
N GLN A 180 -11.67 -14.35 6.29
CA GLN A 180 -10.93 -14.80 7.48
C GLN A 180 -9.65 -13.97 7.65
N ASP A 181 -9.42 -13.47 8.84
CA ASP A 181 -8.20 -12.78 9.23
C ASP A 181 -7.14 -13.79 9.67
N LEU A 182 -6.24 -14.20 8.75
CA LEU A 182 -5.17 -15.16 9.06
C LEU A 182 -3.99 -14.51 9.78
N VAL A 183 -3.57 -13.35 9.27
CA VAL A 183 -2.52 -12.49 9.84
C VAL A 183 -3.02 -11.06 9.67
N HIS A 184 -3.48 -10.45 10.76
CA HIS A 184 -4.06 -9.11 10.73
C HIS A 184 -3.40 -8.21 11.80
N PRO A 185 -2.96 -6.99 11.44
CA PRO A 185 -2.20 -6.12 12.35
C PRO A 185 -3.00 -5.69 13.59
N SER A 186 -4.33 -5.70 13.52
CA SER A 186 -5.23 -5.40 14.66
C SER A 186 -5.46 -6.55 15.65
N MET A 187 -5.01 -7.79 15.39
CA MET A 187 -5.27 -8.90 16.32
C MET A 187 -4.42 -8.82 17.59
N TYR A 188 -3.15 -8.39 17.46
CA TYR A 188 -2.20 -8.30 18.56
C TYR A 188 -1.46 -6.95 18.59
N PRO A 189 -2.15 -5.81 18.52
CA PRO A 189 -1.50 -4.50 18.55
C PRO A 189 -0.81 -4.30 19.90
N LEU A 190 0.14 -3.36 19.93
CA LEU A 190 0.59 -2.79 21.19
C LEU A 190 -0.60 -2.11 21.86
N VAL A 191 -0.77 -2.37 23.15
CA VAL A 191 -1.81 -1.75 24.00
C VAL A 191 -1.10 -0.98 25.11
N TYR A 192 -1.23 0.34 25.12
CA TYR A 192 -0.70 1.17 26.20
C TYR A 192 -1.32 0.77 27.56
N GLY A 193 -0.52 0.85 28.63
CA GLY A 193 -0.94 0.38 29.96
C GLY A 193 -0.97 -1.14 30.15
N LYS A 194 -0.78 -1.95 29.09
CA LYS A 194 -0.92 -3.41 29.15
C LYS A 194 0.22 -4.20 28.50
N SER A 195 0.68 -3.79 27.33
CA SER A 195 1.76 -4.49 26.61
C SER A 195 3.11 -4.26 27.29
N ASN A 196 3.95 -5.29 27.29
CA ASN A 196 5.34 -5.16 27.69
C ASN A 196 6.19 -4.57 26.55
N PHE A 197 7.22 -3.82 26.93
CA PHE A 197 8.10 -3.10 26.02
C PHE A 197 9.56 -3.18 26.48
N PHE A 198 10.46 -3.09 25.51
CA PHE A 198 11.91 -3.01 25.72
C PHE A 198 12.43 -1.69 25.13
N GLN A 199 13.12 -0.90 25.94
CA GLN A 199 13.65 0.40 25.51
C GLN A 199 14.89 0.28 24.61
N GLU A 200 15.75 -0.70 24.91
CA GLU A 200 17.10 -0.79 24.33
C GLU A 200 17.25 -1.97 23.38
N GLU A 201 16.29 -2.89 23.35
CA GLU A 201 16.38 -4.15 22.61
C GLU A 201 15.45 -4.16 21.40
N VAL A 202 15.94 -4.71 20.29
CA VAL A 202 15.12 -5.02 19.11
C VAL A 202 14.89 -6.51 19.09
N VAL A 203 13.62 -6.92 19.21
CA VAL A 203 13.25 -8.34 19.18
C VAL A 203 13.44 -8.88 17.76
N GLY A 204 14.30 -9.88 17.63
CA GLY A 204 14.61 -10.55 16.37
C GLY A 204 13.47 -11.43 15.84
N VAL A 205 13.83 -12.36 14.95
CA VAL A 205 12.88 -13.32 14.37
C VAL A 205 12.91 -14.65 15.13
N SER A 206 14.00 -15.41 15.01
CA SER A 206 14.05 -16.80 15.49
C SER A 206 14.02 -16.95 17.00
N ASP A 207 14.57 -15.98 17.74
CA ASP A 207 14.63 -15.98 19.20
C ASP A 207 13.46 -15.22 19.86
N ALA A 208 12.55 -14.63 19.06
CA ALA A 208 11.46 -13.78 19.55
C ALA A 208 10.63 -14.44 20.65
N ILE A 209 10.27 -15.71 20.44
CA ILE A 209 9.40 -16.44 21.37
C ILE A 209 10.19 -16.94 22.57
N GLU A 210 11.25 -17.73 22.35
CA GLU A 210 11.97 -18.40 23.43
C GLU A 210 12.71 -17.43 24.36
N LYS A 211 13.26 -16.35 23.81
CA LYS A 211 14.09 -15.42 24.57
C LYS A 211 13.32 -14.22 25.09
N TRP A 212 12.26 -13.76 24.42
CA TRP A 212 11.66 -12.45 24.72
C TRP A 212 10.20 -12.51 25.17
N ALA A 213 9.45 -13.58 24.87
CA ALA A 213 8.04 -13.67 25.23
C ALA A 213 7.82 -13.48 26.74
N GLY A 214 6.87 -12.62 27.10
CA GLY A 214 6.52 -12.30 28.49
C GLY A 214 7.52 -11.44 29.25
N LYS A 215 8.69 -11.12 28.68
CA LYS A 215 9.68 -10.21 29.28
C LYS A 215 9.36 -8.75 28.95
N GLY A 216 10.17 -7.84 29.46
CA GLY A 216 10.03 -6.40 29.27
C GLY A 216 9.26 -5.74 30.41
N LYS A 217 9.15 -4.42 30.35
CA LYS A 217 8.39 -3.63 31.33
C LYS A 217 7.04 -3.27 30.72
N THR A 218 5.96 -3.43 31.48
CA THR A 218 4.64 -2.97 31.06
C THR A 218 4.68 -1.47 30.80
N LEU A 219 4.22 -1.07 29.63
CA LEU A 219 4.11 0.34 29.27
C LEU A 219 3.15 1.06 30.20
N ALA A 220 3.44 2.33 30.46
CA ALA A 220 2.44 3.23 31.00
C ALA A 220 1.39 3.56 29.93
N GLU A 221 0.40 4.36 30.31
CA GLU A 221 -0.46 5.06 29.34
C GLU A 221 0.41 5.88 28.36
N ALA A 222 -0.08 6.05 27.13
CA ALA A 222 0.66 6.76 26.09
C ALA A 222 1.09 8.15 26.56
N HIS A 223 2.39 8.45 26.43
CA HIS A 223 2.91 9.77 26.70
C HIS A 223 2.36 10.77 25.66
N LYS A 224 1.62 11.76 26.15
CA LYS A 224 1.03 12.84 25.36
C LYS A 224 1.01 14.13 26.18
N THR A 225 1.47 15.24 25.62
CA THR A 225 1.59 16.55 26.29
C THR A 225 0.30 17.37 26.27
N GLY A 226 -0.82 16.78 25.87
CA GLY A 226 -2.07 17.51 25.61
C GLY A 226 -2.14 18.04 24.17
N ARG A 227 -3.38 18.20 23.70
CA ARG A 227 -3.89 18.23 22.31
C ARG A 227 -2.90 18.54 21.15
N PRO A 228 -2.96 17.79 20.03
CA PRO A 228 -2.92 18.46 18.73
C PRO A 228 -4.13 19.40 18.70
N GLU A 229 -3.91 20.71 18.66
CA GLU A 229 -5.01 21.68 18.60
C GLU A 229 -5.98 21.33 17.46
N ARG A 230 -7.23 21.78 17.61
CA ARG A 230 -8.35 21.55 16.69
C ARG A 230 -8.15 22.20 15.31
N ASP A 231 -6.94 22.26 14.78
CA ASP A 231 -6.71 22.57 13.38
C ASP A 231 -6.96 21.30 12.58
N MET A 232 -8.25 20.97 12.44
CA MET A 232 -8.75 20.24 11.27
C MET A 232 -8.51 21.13 10.05
N SER A 233 -7.26 21.28 9.64
CA SER A 233 -6.94 21.85 8.34
C SER A 233 -6.89 20.70 7.33
N TYR A 234 -8.04 20.38 6.77
CA TYR A 234 -8.16 19.65 5.50
C TYR A 234 -7.80 20.56 4.29
N GLY A 235 -7.15 21.69 4.53
CA GLY A 235 -6.70 22.61 3.49
C GLY A 235 -5.36 22.19 2.89
N ILE A 236 -5.14 22.59 1.64
CA ILE A 236 -3.84 22.51 0.99
C ILE A 236 -2.83 23.27 1.86
N GLY A 237 -1.88 22.54 2.47
CA GLY A 237 -0.90 23.10 3.42
C GLY A 237 -1.19 22.87 4.90
N GLY A 238 -2.24 22.13 5.27
CA GLY A 238 -2.43 21.65 6.65
C GLY A 238 -1.30 20.70 7.06
N SER A 239 -0.65 20.95 8.19
CA SER A 239 0.53 20.21 8.65
C SER A 239 0.25 19.20 9.76
N ALA A 240 -1.01 18.99 10.16
CA ALA A 240 -1.38 18.12 11.27
C ALA A 240 -2.31 17.00 10.82
N ILE A 241 -2.00 15.78 11.25
CA ILE A 241 -2.85 14.61 11.07
C ILE A 241 -4.07 14.74 12.00
N PRO A 242 -5.30 14.69 11.47
CA PRO A 242 -6.50 14.80 12.30
C PRO A 242 -6.53 13.83 13.48
N SER A 243 -7.01 14.31 14.62
CA SER A 243 -7.00 13.56 15.89
C SER A 243 -7.71 12.20 15.83
N GLU A 244 -8.69 12.06 14.95
CA GLU A 244 -9.45 10.85 14.68
C GLU A 244 -8.64 9.72 14.04
N TYR A 245 -7.50 10.04 13.43
CA TYR A 245 -6.56 9.05 12.88
C TYR A 245 -5.51 8.61 13.89
N TRP A 246 -5.49 9.20 15.09
CA TRP A 246 -4.60 8.81 16.17
C TRP A 246 -5.31 7.91 17.17
N SER A 247 -4.63 6.84 17.57
CA SER A 247 -5.03 6.04 18.73
C SER A 247 -4.05 6.26 19.87
N ASP A 248 -4.58 6.68 21.02
CA ASP A 248 -3.82 6.77 22.27
C ASP A 248 -3.83 5.47 23.07
N LYS A 249 -4.47 4.42 22.53
CA LYS A 249 -4.62 3.11 23.17
C LYS A 249 -3.86 2.01 22.44
N TYR A 250 -3.86 2.07 21.11
CA TYR A 250 -3.38 0.97 20.27
C TYR A 250 -2.35 1.46 19.26
N GLN A 251 -1.34 0.62 19.00
CA GLN A 251 -0.45 0.81 17.85
C GLN A 251 -0.27 -0.52 17.11
N TRP A 252 -0.37 -0.48 15.79
CA TRP A 252 0.06 -1.59 14.95
C TRP A 252 1.59 -1.69 15.00
N LEU A 253 2.08 -2.92 15.08
CA LEU A 253 3.51 -3.20 15.14
C LEU A 253 3.98 -3.60 13.74
N PRO A 254 4.94 -2.88 13.14
CA PRO A 254 5.51 -3.27 11.86
C PRO A 254 6.40 -4.52 12.03
N ALA A 255 6.60 -5.23 10.92
CA ALA A 255 7.67 -6.21 10.80
C ALA A 255 8.81 -5.56 10.01
N ASN A 256 10.00 -5.51 10.61
CA ASN A 256 11.17 -4.90 10.01
C ASN A 256 11.85 -5.85 9.03
N LEU A 257 12.38 -5.28 7.96
CA LEU A 257 13.11 -5.98 6.91
C LEU A 257 14.46 -5.28 6.70
N ALA A 258 15.45 -6.04 6.22
CA ALA A 258 16.73 -5.51 5.78
C ALA A 258 17.14 -6.14 4.45
N PHE A 259 17.65 -5.31 3.54
CA PHE A 259 18.33 -5.76 2.34
C PHE A 259 19.64 -6.47 2.71
N GLN A 260 19.88 -7.58 2.04
CA GLN A 260 21.12 -8.34 2.08
C GLN A 260 22.09 -7.82 1.01
N GLU A 261 23.36 -8.24 1.09
CA GLU A 261 24.39 -7.82 0.13
C GLU A 261 24.09 -8.26 -1.31
N ASP A 262 23.29 -9.33 -1.49
CA ASP A 262 22.88 -9.85 -2.80
C ASP A 262 21.60 -9.18 -3.35
N GLY A 263 21.04 -8.20 -2.64
CA GLY A 263 19.82 -7.49 -3.02
C GLY A 263 18.52 -8.13 -2.52
N THR A 264 18.56 -9.33 -1.93
CA THR A 264 17.36 -9.96 -1.35
C THR A 264 16.99 -9.33 0.00
N VAL A 265 15.78 -9.56 0.49
CA VAL A 265 15.32 -9.08 1.80
C VAL A 265 15.24 -10.20 2.84
N LYS A 266 15.47 -9.82 4.10
CA LYS A 266 15.22 -10.68 5.26
C LYS A 266 14.47 -9.95 6.34
N PHE A 267 13.55 -10.66 7.01
CA PHE A 267 12.95 -10.15 8.23
C PHE A 267 14.01 -10.01 9.32
N THR A 268 14.03 -8.86 9.98
CA THR A 268 14.89 -8.57 11.14
C THR A 268 14.09 -8.52 12.44
N SER A 269 12.77 -8.44 12.36
CA SER A 269 11.85 -8.67 13.47
C SER A 269 10.73 -9.63 13.06
N TYR A 270 10.12 -10.28 14.05
CA TYR A 270 8.99 -11.17 13.80
C TYR A 270 7.80 -10.42 13.18
N ILE A 271 7.02 -11.13 12.35
CA ILE A 271 5.69 -10.71 11.90
C ILE A 271 4.72 -10.97 13.05
N ASN A 272 4.05 -9.91 13.49
CA ASN A 272 3.06 -10.02 14.55
C ASN A 272 1.93 -10.98 14.14
N ASN A 273 1.49 -11.83 15.08
CA ASN A 273 0.58 -12.97 14.83
C ASN A 273 1.14 -14.14 13.97
N LEU A 274 2.43 -14.17 13.64
CA LEU A 274 3.00 -15.28 12.88
C LEU A 274 4.22 -15.89 13.59
N HIS A 275 4.02 -17.06 14.19
CA HIS A 275 5.04 -17.73 14.99
C HIS A 275 6.28 -18.12 14.15
N PRO A 276 7.47 -17.55 14.41
CA PRO A 276 8.62 -17.62 13.50
C PRO A 276 9.23 -19.02 13.37
N THR A 277 9.26 -19.80 14.45
CA THR A 277 9.81 -21.18 14.40
C THR A 277 8.77 -22.23 13.99
N LYS A 278 7.47 -21.94 14.13
CA LYS A 278 6.38 -22.82 13.65
C LYS A 278 6.16 -22.64 12.14
N TYR A 279 6.29 -21.41 11.64
CA TYR A 279 6.05 -21.06 10.24
C TYR A 279 7.29 -20.50 9.50
N PRO A 280 8.49 -21.09 9.62
CA PRO A 280 9.69 -20.54 8.97
C PRO A 280 9.61 -20.61 7.43
N GLY A 281 8.75 -21.46 6.88
CA GLY A 281 8.45 -21.49 5.44
C GLY A 281 7.66 -20.26 4.99
N ILE A 282 6.66 -19.85 5.76
CA ILE A 282 5.80 -18.69 5.42
C ILE A 282 6.61 -17.40 5.42
N TYR A 283 7.50 -17.20 6.40
CA TYR A 283 8.44 -16.06 6.40
C TYR A 283 9.27 -16.02 5.11
N ARG A 284 9.87 -17.16 4.72
CA ARG A 284 10.66 -17.26 3.48
C ARG A 284 9.83 -16.98 2.22
N THR A 285 8.57 -17.42 2.18
CA THR A 285 7.67 -17.15 1.05
C THR A 285 7.29 -15.67 0.96
N ILE A 286 7.07 -15.00 2.10
CA ILE A 286 6.81 -13.56 2.14
C ILE A 286 8.04 -12.76 1.70
N GLU A 287 9.25 -13.15 2.15
CA GLU A 287 10.52 -12.56 1.69
C GLU A 287 10.64 -12.62 0.16
N LYS A 288 10.42 -13.80 -0.46
CA LYS A 288 10.42 -13.96 -1.93
C LYS A 288 9.40 -13.06 -2.63
N LEU A 289 8.21 -12.90 -2.04
CA LEU A 289 7.18 -12.02 -2.60
C LEU A 289 7.63 -10.55 -2.57
N ILE A 290 8.28 -10.13 -1.49
CA ILE A 290 8.83 -8.78 -1.37
C ILE A 290 9.99 -8.57 -2.35
N ASP A 291 10.91 -9.53 -2.48
CA ASP A 291 11.99 -9.51 -3.48
C ASP A 291 11.45 -9.33 -4.91
N THR A 292 10.26 -9.88 -5.17
CA THR A 292 9.59 -9.76 -6.47
C THR A 292 8.94 -8.38 -6.67
N ALA A 293 8.44 -7.78 -5.59
CA ALA A 293 7.72 -6.50 -5.64
C ALA A 293 8.65 -5.27 -5.55
N VAL A 294 9.82 -5.42 -4.93
CA VAL A 294 10.83 -4.36 -4.75
C VAL A 294 12.15 -4.84 -5.37
N PRO A 295 12.24 -4.84 -6.72
CA PRO A 295 13.41 -5.34 -7.45
C PRO A 295 14.61 -4.39 -7.43
#